data_AF-A0A2E7P7I8-F1
#
_entry.id   AF-A0A2E7P7I8-F1
#
_cell.length_a   1.000
_cell.length_b   1.000
_cell.length_c   1.000
_cell.angle_alpha   90.00
_cell.angle_beta   90.00
_cell.angle_gamma   90.00
#
_symmetry.space_group_name_H-M   'P 1'
#
loop_
_entity.id
_entity.type
_entity.pdbx_description
1 polymer ?
#
loop_
_entity_poly.entity_id
_entity_poly.type
_entity_poly.pdbx_seq_one_letter_code
_entity_poly.pdbx_strand_id
1 'polypeptide(L)'
;MALTPDQEEVKSESERSQEDLVALDRQNRSQLVALYDRAIGEMRGRIMAIAGARNSIQTEALAVLIQQLDNELQKLAQARNKILDDGIAAAADLGARPFGQRIGATAVFNARSAAIERVRTFQDPSGLRLSDRIWRLDRRADDILRTQVQAAVARGDGAAKAALEFVQRGVPVPPELDMAARAARPEQVAEGLASSLSSGPGNPLDNTMRVLRTEVNRAHTIAYQGAAAADLDTIGTKFMLSPRHPRVDICDMHARANLFGLGPGVYPHGRSPLPAHPNTLSFEVVVYRDEVTDEDRKGKQTVVDFLKTVASKDRQGILGVNKNEAFEAGYLPASQVRSTWRAVKKRLERQQEK
;
A
#
# COMPACT_ATOMS: atom_id res chain seq x y z
N MET A 1 -10.44 31.65 19.46
CA MET A 1 -9.74 31.99 20.72
C MET A 1 -8.37 31.35 20.71
N ALA A 2 -7.47 31.70 21.64
CA ALA A 2 -6.24 30.91 21.84
C ALA A 2 -6.61 29.51 22.34
N LEU A 3 -5.81 28.50 21.95
CA LEU A 3 -5.99 27.13 22.44
C LEU A 3 -5.70 27.06 23.93
N THR A 4 -6.33 26.13 24.64
CA THR A 4 -5.95 25.82 26.01
C THR A 4 -4.63 25.03 26.03
N PRO A 5 -3.87 25.04 27.16
CA PRO A 5 -2.65 24.24 27.26
C PRO A 5 -2.85 22.75 26.93
N ASP A 6 -3.99 22.17 27.33
CA ASP A 6 -4.33 20.77 27.00
C ASP A 6 -4.56 20.56 25.49
N GLN A 7 -5.16 21.54 24.81
CA GLN A 7 -5.37 21.50 23.36
C GLN A 7 -4.05 21.67 22.60
N GLU A 8 -3.16 22.52 23.09
CA GLU A 8 -1.81 22.68 22.54
C GLU A 8 -0.98 21.40 22.72
N GLU A 9 -1.07 20.75 23.87
CA GLU A 9 -0.37 19.48 24.12
C GLU A 9 -0.85 18.37 23.19
N VAL A 10 -2.16 18.24 22.92
CA VAL A 10 -2.67 17.27 21.94
C VAL A 10 -2.09 17.53 20.56
N LYS A 11 -1.97 18.79 20.13
CA LYS A 11 -1.39 19.11 18.82
C LYS A 11 0.11 18.79 18.78
N SER A 12 0.85 19.15 19.83
CA SER A 12 2.27 18.83 19.98
C SER A 12 2.52 17.30 19.99
N GLU A 13 1.71 16.55 20.72
CA GLU A 13 1.81 15.09 20.76
C GLU A 13 1.36 14.46 19.44
N SER A 14 0.41 15.08 18.71
CA SER A 14 0.03 14.65 17.36
C SER A 14 1.20 14.75 16.38
N GLU A 15 2.00 15.80 16.46
CA GLU A 15 3.22 15.97 15.64
C GLU A 15 4.25 14.88 15.98
N ARG A 16 4.51 14.65 17.28
CA ARG A 16 5.39 13.56 17.75
C ARG A 16 4.91 12.18 17.27
N SER A 17 3.62 11.88 17.39
CA SER A 17 3.02 10.62 16.90
C SER A 17 3.20 10.44 15.38
N GLN A 18 3.18 11.52 14.59
CA GLN A 18 3.41 11.44 13.16
C GLN A 18 4.88 11.15 12.82
N GLU A 19 5.83 11.72 13.57
CA GLU A 19 7.25 11.40 13.44
C GLU A 19 7.52 9.93 13.79
N ASP A 20 6.91 9.44 14.87
CA ASP A 20 6.98 8.04 15.29
C ASP A 20 6.36 7.10 14.25
N LEU A 21 5.26 7.50 13.60
CA LEU A 21 4.65 6.73 12.51
C LEU A 21 5.60 6.58 11.31
N VAL A 22 6.32 7.65 10.96
CA VAL A 22 7.34 7.63 9.90
C VAL A 22 8.52 6.73 10.30
N ALA A 23 8.93 6.76 11.56
CA ALA A 23 9.96 5.85 12.08
C ALA A 23 9.51 4.38 12.04
N LEU A 24 8.25 4.10 12.42
CA LEU A 24 7.63 2.78 12.38
C LEU A 24 7.56 2.24 10.94
N ASP A 25 7.14 3.04 9.96
CA ASP A 25 7.14 2.63 8.53
C ASP A 25 8.55 2.25 8.06
N ARG A 26 9.56 3.06 8.41
CA ARG A 26 10.97 2.79 8.07
C ARG A 26 11.46 1.48 8.72
N GLN A 27 11.13 1.28 10.00
CA GLN A 27 11.50 0.06 10.72
C GLN A 27 10.85 -1.18 10.10
N ASN A 28 9.54 -1.15 9.89
CA ASN A 28 8.80 -2.27 9.31
C ASN A 28 9.30 -2.59 7.90
N ARG A 29 9.63 -1.57 7.09
CA ARG A 29 10.25 -1.75 5.78
C ARG A 29 11.59 -2.47 5.88
N SER A 30 12.47 -2.03 6.78
CA SER A 30 13.78 -2.67 7.01
C SER A 30 13.63 -4.14 7.43
N GLN A 31 12.70 -4.41 8.35
CA GLN A 31 12.39 -5.78 8.80
C GLN A 31 11.87 -6.66 7.65
N LEU A 32 11.01 -6.13 6.76
CA LEU A 32 10.54 -6.87 5.59
C LEU A 32 11.67 -7.19 4.61
N VAL A 33 12.57 -6.23 4.33
CA VAL A 33 13.74 -6.48 3.46
C VAL A 33 14.58 -7.62 4.05
N ALA A 34 14.99 -7.49 5.31
CA ALA A 34 15.79 -8.51 5.99
C ALA A 34 15.10 -9.87 6.05
N LEU A 35 13.76 -9.90 6.19
CA LEU A 35 12.98 -11.13 6.17
C LEU A 35 12.99 -11.79 4.80
N TYR A 36 12.80 -11.04 3.72
CA TYR A 36 12.85 -11.56 2.36
C TYR A 36 14.26 -12.01 1.98
N ASP A 37 15.29 -11.24 2.32
CA ASP A 37 16.69 -11.61 2.08
C ASP A 37 17.05 -12.93 2.77
N ARG A 38 16.61 -13.12 4.01
CA ARG A 38 16.79 -14.39 4.73
C ARG A 38 16.06 -15.53 4.03
N ALA A 39 14.78 -15.36 3.69
CA ALA A 39 13.99 -16.39 3.03
C ALA A 39 14.59 -16.79 1.67
N ILE A 40 15.06 -15.81 0.88
CA ILE A 40 15.76 -16.04 -0.38
C ILE A 40 17.08 -16.79 -0.14
N GLY A 41 17.82 -16.45 0.92
CA GLY A 41 19.02 -17.17 1.33
C GLY A 41 18.76 -18.65 1.64
N GLU A 42 17.70 -18.94 2.41
CA GLU A 42 17.28 -20.31 2.73
C GLU A 42 16.84 -21.08 1.47
N MET A 43 16.04 -20.45 0.61
CA MET A 43 15.62 -21.03 -0.68
C MET A 43 16.82 -21.33 -1.58
N ARG A 44 17.78 -20.40 -1.66
CA ARG A 44 19.04 -20.61 -2.39
C ARG A 44 19.79 -21.81 -1.82
N GLY A 45 19.92 -21.92 -0.49
CA GLY A 45 20.55 -23.07 0.17
C GLY A 45 19.88 -24.40 -0.22
N ARG A 46 18.54 -24.45 -0.25
CA ARG A 46 17.77 -25.62 -0.68
C ARG A 46 17.99 -25.99 -2.14
N ILE A 47 18.00 -24.99 -3.03
CA ILE A 47 18.28 -25.16 -4.45
C ILE A 47 19.70 -25.70 -4.68
N MET A 48 20.70 -25.21 -3.94
CA MET A 48 22.08 -25.69 -4.02
C MET A 48 22.21 -27.13 -3.51
N ALA A 49 21.58 -27.44 -2.38
CA ALA A 49 21.68 -28.75 -1.74
C ALA A 49 21.05 -29.88 -2.58
N ILE A 50 20.06 -29.56 -3.42
CA ILE A 50 19.38 -30.55 -4.27
C ILE A 50 20.08 -30.76 -5.61
N ALA A 51 21.06 -29.92 -5.97
CA ALA A 51 21.82 -30.09 -7.20
C ALA A 51 22.60 -31.41 -7.14
N GLY A 52 22.40 -32.27 -8.15
CA GLY A 52 23.13 -33.53 -8.24
C GLY A 52 24.60 -33.32 -8.60
N ALA A 53 25.38 -34.41 -8.67
CA ALA A 53 26.81 -34.40 -9.00
C ALA A 53 27.20 -33.71 -10.34
N ARG A 54 26.22 -33.36 -11.18
CA ARG A 54 26.39 -32.70 -12.48
C ARG A 54 26.19 -31.18 -12.44
N ASN A 55 26.09 -30.59 -11.25
CA ASN A 55 25.75 -29.18 -11.05
C ASN A 55 24.46 -28.75 -11.81
N SER A 56 23.46 -29.63 -11.79
CA SER A 56 22.16 -29.42 -12.44
C SER A 56 21.08 -30.04 -11.58
N ILE A 57 19.94 -29.36 -11.48
CA ILE A 57 18.74 -29.87 -10.84
C ILE A 57 18.07 -30.84 -11.80
N GLN A 58 17.80 -32.05 -11.35
CA GLN A 58 17.18 -33.10 -12.16
C GLN A 58 15.66 -33.08 -11.99
N THR A 59 14.92 -33.52 -13.01
CA THR A 59 13.46 -33.55 -12.99
C THR A 59 12.92 -34.42 -11.84
N GLU A 60 13.63 -35.49 -11.49
CA GLU A 60 13.27 -36.43 -10.42
C GLU A 60 13.35 -35.79 -9.03
N ALA A 61 14.18 -34.75 -8.87
CA ALA A 61 14.34 -34.02 -7.62
C ALA A 61 13.37 -32.82 -7.49
N LEU A 62 12.63 -32.49 -8.56
CA LEU A 62 11.78 -31.30 -8.64
C LEU A 62 10.66 -31.31 -7.58
N ALA A 63 9.99 -32.45 -7.37
CA ALA A 63 8.91 -32.53 -6.41
C ALA A 63 9.38 -32.23 -4.97
N VAL A 64 10.55 -32.77 -4.61
CA VAL A 64 11.19 -32.52 -3.31
C VAL A 64 11.62 -31.06 -3.20
N LEU A 65 12.21 -30.49 -4.26
CA LEU A 65 12.62 -29.09 -4.27
C LEU A 65 11.42 -28.16 -4.04
N ILE A 66 10.35 -28.34 -4.81
CA ILE A 66 9.13 -27.51 -4.69
C ILE A 66 8.57 -27.59 -3.27
N GLN A 67 8.47 -28.78 -2.68
CA GLN A 67 8.00 -28.92 -1.31
C GLN A 67 8.88 -28.17 -0.30
N GLN A 68 10.20 -28.22 -0.47
CA GLN A 68 11.13 -27.52 0.42
C GLN A 68 11.02 -25.99 0.27
N LEU A 69 10.83 -25.49 -0.95
CA LEU A 69 10.68 -24.07 -1.21
C LEU A 69 9.31 -23.53 -0.76
N ASP A 70 8.25 -24.32 -0.92
CA ASP A 70 6.90 -24.03 -0.41
C ASP A 70 6.94 -23.84 1.13
N ASN A 71 7.69 -24.69 1.83
CA ASN A 71 7.87 -24.55 3.28
C ASN A 71 8.55 -23.24 3.66
N GLU A 72 9.52 -22.75 2.87
CA GLU A 72 10.14 -21.44 3.13
C GLU A 72 9.20 -20.28 2.79
N LEU A 73 8.41 -20.38 1.74
CA LEU A 73 7.36 -19.39 1.45
C LEU A 73 6.32 -19.30 2.58
N GLN A 74 5.92 -20.43 3.17
CA GLN A 74 4.99 -20.45 4.29
C GLN A 74 5.57 -19.76 5.53
N LYS A 75 6.84 -20.02 5.87
CA LYS A 75 7.52 -19.32 6.97
C LYS A 75 7.63 -17.82 6.72
N LEU A 76 7.99 -17.43 5.49
CA LEU A 76 8.03 -16.04 5.05
C LEU A 76 6.66 -15.37 5.22
N ALA A 77 5.57 -16.01 4.76
CA ALA A 77 4.21 -15.50 4.88
C ALA A 77 3.80 -15.30 6.34
N GLN A 78 4.08 -16.26 7.22
CA GLN A 78 3.78 -16.17 8.65
C GLN A 78 4.53 -15.01 9.32
N ALA A 79 5.84 -14.89 9.08
CA ALA A 79 6.66 -13.82 9.66
C ALA A 79 6.26 -12.43 9.11
N ARG A 80 5.94 -12.33 7.83
CA ARG A 80 5.43 -11.09 7.21
C ARG A 80 4.10 -10.67 7.82
N ASN A 81 3.17 -11.62 8.00
CA ASN A 81 1.86 -11.33 8.60
C ASN A 81 2.02 -10.80 10.02
N LYS A 82 2.98 -11.33 10.80
CA LYS A 82 3.30 -10.78 12.11
C LYS A 82 3.78 -9.33 12.05
N ILE A 83 4.71 -8.99 11.15
CA ILE A 83 5.19 -7.60 10.97
C ILE A 83 4.01 -6.68 10.61
N LEU A 84 3.10 -7.15 9.75
CA LEU A 84 1.92 -6.40 9.36
C LEU A 84 0.95 -6.17 10.54
N ASP A 85 0.62 -7.22 11.29
CA ASP A 85 -0.28 -7.13 12.44
C ASP A 85 0.31 -6.25 13.56
N ASP A 86 1.60 -6.43 13.89
CA ASP A 86 2.31 -5.61 14.87
C ASP A 86 2.35 -4.14 14.44
N GLY A 87 2.65 -3.88 13.16
CA GLY A 87 2.68 -2.53 12.60
C GLY A 87 1.32 -1.84 12.63
N ILE A 88 0.23 -2.56 12.33
CA ILE A 88 -1.15 -2.05 12.42
C ILE A 88 -1.49 -1.70 13.87
N ALA A 89 -1.16 -2.57 14.82
CA ALA A 89 -1.43 -2.33 16.24
C ALA A 89 -0.65 -1.12 16.76
N ALA A 90 0.65 -1.06 16.50
CA ALA A 90 1.50 0.06 16.92
C ALA A 90 1.05 1.39 16.30
N ALA A 91 0.64 1.40 15.03
CA ALA A 91 0.12 2.60 14.39
C ALA A 91 -1.21 3.07 14.97
N ALA A 92 -2.11 2.15 15.32
CA ALA A 92 -3.35 2.48 16.01
C ALA A 92 -3.07 3.08 17.40
N ASP A 93 -2.07 2.55 18.12
CA ASP A 93 -1.62 3.11 19.40
C ASP A 93 -1.09 4.54 19.23
N LEU A 94 -0.21 4.78 18.25
CA LEU A 94 0.31 6.12 17.93
C LEU A 94 -0.80 7.11 17.55
N GLY A 95 -1.82 6.66 16.82
CA GLY A 95 -2.94 7.51 16.40
C GLY A 95 -3.82 7.95 17.56
N ALA A 96 -4.06 7.10 18.55
CA ALA A 96 -4.89 7.45 19.71
C ALA A 96 -4.12 8.16 20.83
N ARG A 97 -2.79 7.97 20.90
CA ARG A 97 -1.90 8.49 21.95
C ARG A 97 -2.09 9.98 22.27
N PRO A 98 -2.23 10.91 21.30
CA PRO A 98 -2.31 12.34 21.59
C PRO A 98 -3.49 12.74 22.48
N PHE A 99 -4.56 11.95 22.51
CA PHE A 99 -5.78 12.27 23.25
C PHE A 99 -5.83 11.66 24.64
N GLY A 100 -4.79 10.92 25.08
CA GLY A 100 -4.85 10.10 26.29
C GLY A 100 -5.26 10.84 27.56
N GLN A 101 -4.76 12.06 27.75
CA GLN A 101 -5.12 12.90 28.90
C GLN A 101 -6.53 13.49 28.80
N ARG A 102 -7.08 13.63 27.59
CA ARG A 102 -8.37 14.28 27.34
C ARG A 102 -9.56 13.33 27.40
N ILE A 103 -9.42 12.12 26.87
CA ILE A 103 -10.53 11.17 26.74
C ILE A 103 -10.44 9.97 27.70
N GLY A 104 -9.32 9.81 28.40
CA GLY A 104 -9.08 8.71 29.33
C GLY A 104 -8.77 7.37 28.67
N ALA A 105 -8.22 6.44 29.45
CA ALA A 105 -7.67 5.17 28.96
C ALA A 105 -8.71 4.29 28.23
N THR A 106 -9.95 4.23 28.71
CA THR A 106 -11.02 3.42 28.09
C THR A 106 -11.36 3.91 26.69
N ALA A 107 -11.49 5.22 26.48
CA ALA A 107 -11.82 5.78 25.17
C ALA A 107 -10.65 5.62 24.18
N VAL A 108 -9.40 5.79 24.64
CA VAL A 108 -8.19 5.47 23.86
C VAL A 108 -8.20 4.01 23.41
N PHE A 109 -8.44 3.09 24.35
CA PHE A 109 -8.50 1.66 24.05
C PHE A 109 -9.58 1.33 23.02
N ASN A 110 -10.76 1.94 23.14
CA ASN A 110 -11.86 1.77 22.20
C ASN A 110 -11.52 2.29 20.79
N ALA A 111 -10.92 3.48 20.70
CA ALA A 111 -10.49 4.07 19.43
C ALA A 111 -9.46 3.19 18.71
N ARG A 112 -8.45 2.71 19.46
CA ARG A 112 -7.45 1.77 18.96
C ARG A 112 -8.07 0.46 18.48
N SER A 113 -8.91 -0.16 19.30
CA SER A 113 -9.53 -1.45 18.98
C SER A 113 -10.45 -1.35 17.76
N ALA A 114 -11.24 -0.28 17.67
CA ALA A 114 -12.07 0.00 16.52
C ALA A 114 -11.25 0.21 15.24
N ALA A 115 -10.08 0.87 15.33
CA ALA A 115 -9.20 1.08 14.19
C ALA A 115 -8.64 -0.24 13.64
N ILE A 116 -8.17 -1.13 14.52
CA ILE A 116 -7.65 -2.45 14.12
C ILE A 116 -8.73 -3.28 13.43
N GLU A 117 -9.94 -3.33 14.01
CA GLU A 117 -11.07 -4.06 13.41
C GLU A 117 -11.50 -3.45 12.07
N ARG A 118 -11.50 -2.12 11.99
CA ARG A 118 -11.85 -1.42 10.76
C ARG A 118 -10.86 -1.67 9.65
N VAL A 119 -9.56 -1.74 9.94
CA VAL A 119 -8.52 -2.11 8.95
C VAL A 119 -8.75 -3.52 8.40
N ARG A 120 -9.11 -4.49 9.26
CA ARG A 120 -9.38 -5.88 8.86
C ARG A 120 -10.62 -6.01 7.99
N THR A 121 -11.68 -5.25 8.29
CA THR A 121 -12.97 -5.32 7.61
C THR A 121 -13.11 -4.36 6.42
N PHE A 122 -12.19 -3.40 6.27
CA PHE A 122 -12.19 -2.43 5.18
C PHE A 122 -12.07 -3.13 3.82
N GLN A 123 -12.96 -2.75 2.90
CA GLN A 123 -12.90 -3.12 1.48
C GLN A 123 -12.38 -1.92 0.70
N ASP A 124 -11.32 -2.14 -0.08
CA ASP A 124 -10.79 -1.11 -0.96
C ASP A 124 -11.73 -0.86 -2.18
N PRO A 125 -11.45 0.14 -3.04
CA PRO A 125 -12.28 0.40 -4.21
C PRO A 125 -12.38 -0.77 -5.21
N SER A 126 -11.53 -1.78 -5.11
CA SER A 126 -11.60 -3.02 -5.88
C SER A 126 -12.46 -4.11 -5.21
N GLY A 127 -12.99 -3.84 -4.02
CA GLY A 127 -13.82 -4.75 -3.24
C GLY A 127 -13.03 -5.73 -2.36
N LEU A 128 -11.72 -5.56 -2.24
CA LEU A 128 -10.85 -6.51 -1.53
C LEU A 128 -10.61 -6.08 -0.09
N ARG A 129 -10.70 -7.04 0.82
CA ARG A 129 -10.28 -6.88 2.22
C ARG A 129 -8.78 -7.04 2.37
N LEU A 130 -8.26 -6.77 3.58
CA LEU A 130 -6.85 -7.02 3.87
C LEU A 130 -6.47 -8.49 3.68
N SER A 131 -7.29 -9.42 4.16
CA SER A 131 -7.10 -10.87 3.99
C SER A 131 -6.95 -11.27 2.52
N ASP A 132 -7.81 -10.72 1.65
CA ASP A 132 -7.80 -11.04 0.22
C ASP A 132 -6.53 -10.52 -0.47
N ARG A 133 -6.07 -9.34 -0.05
CA ARG A 133 -4.83 -8.73 -0.57
C ARG A 133 -3.61 -9.51 -0.12
N ILE A 134 -3.56 -9.96 1.14
CA ILE A 134 -2.50 -10.85 1.67
C ILE A 134 -2.50 -12.17 0.90
N TRP A 135 -3.66 -12.80 0.73
CA TRP A 135 -3.78 -14.06 -0.02
C TRP A 135 -3.27 -13.93 -1.47
N ARG A 136 -3.55 -12.80 -2.12
CA ARG A 136 -3.01 -12.53 -3.48
C ARG A 136 -1.49 -12.37 -3.50
N LEU A 137 -0.89 -11.81 -2.45
CA LEU A 137 0.58 -11.74 -2.33
C LEU A 137 1.17 -13.14 -2.20
N ASP A 138 0.57 -13.98 -1.35
CA ASP A 138 1.00 -15.36 -1.13
C ASP A 138 0.89 -16.19 -2.41
N ARG A 139 -0.27 -16.13 -3.07
CA ARG A 139 -0.49 -16.83 -4.32
C ARG A 139 0.48 -16.40 -5.41
N ARG A 140 0.76 -15.11 -5.53
CA ARG A 140 1.74 -14.61 -6.51
C ARG A 140 3.15 -15.15 -6.25
N ALA A 141 3.56 -15.24 -4.99
CA ALA A 141 4.87 -15.79 -4.65
C ALA A 141 4.95 -17.30 -4.97
N ASP A 142 3.90 -18.06 -4.67
CA ASP A 142 3.77 -19.48 -5.02
C ASP A 142 3.77 -19.69 -6.55
N ASP A 143 2.97 -18.92 -7.29
CA ASP A 143 2.92 -18.99 -8.77
C ASP A 143 4.28 -18.68 -9.40
N ILE A 144 5.00 -17.66 -8.89
CA ILE A 144 6.36 -17.32 -9.33
C ILE A 144 7.30 -18.51 -9.10
N LEU A 145 7.28 -19.06 -7.89
CA LEU A 145 8.15 -20.16 -7.51
C LEU A 145 7.91 -21.38 -8.40
N ARG A 146 6.65 -21.83 -8.52
CA ARG A 146 6.29 -22.99 -9.33
C ARG A 146 6.67 -22.77 -10.79
N THR A 147 6.26 -21.66 -11.37
CA THR A 147 6.49 -21.38 -12.80
C THR A 147 7.98 -21.29 -13.11
N GLN A 148 8.74 -20.52 -12.33
CA GLN A 148 10.17 -20.30 -12.60
C GLN A 148 10.99 -21.57 -12.38
N VAL A 149 10.80 -22.24 -11.24
CA VAL A 149 11.57 -23.44 -10.90
C VAL A 149 11.23 -24.58 -11.85
N GLN A 150 9.94 -24.84 -12.12
CA GLN A 150 9.54 -25.91 -13.03
C GLN A 150 10.02 -25.65 -14.47
N ALA A 151 9.86 -24.42 -14.98
CA ALA A 151 10.29 -24.09 -16.34
C ALA A 151 11.81 -24.18 -16.50
N ALA A 152 12.57 -23.75 -15.49
CA ALA A 152 14.03 -23.81 -15.50
C ALA A 152 14.54 -25.26 -15.45
N VAL A 153 13.97 -26.09 -14.57
CA VAL A 153 14.33 -27.51 -14.45
C VAL A 153 13.93 -28.30 -15.69
N ALA A 154 12.69 -28.15 -16.17
CA ALA A 154 12.21 -28.88 -17.35
C ALA A 154 13.03 -28.56 -18.61
N ARG A 155 13.37 -27.28 -18.82
CA ARG A 155 14.21 -26.85 -19.94
C ARG A 155 15.65 -27.32 -19.79
N GLY A 156 16.22 -27.16 -18.60
CA GLY A 156 17.64 -27.38 -18.38
C GLY A 156 18.04 -28.84 -18.22
N ASP A 157 17.21 -29.68 -17.58
CA ASP A 157 17.55 -31.10 -17.38
C ASP A 157 17.61 -31.86 -18.72
N GLY A 158 16.61 -31.67 -19.58
CA GLY A 158 16.60 -32.26 -20.93
C GLY A 158 17.78 -31.77 -21.78
N ALA A 159 18.06 -30.47 -21.75
CA ALA A 159 19.18 -29.89 -22.47
C ALA A 159 20.55 -30.35 -21.94
N ALA A 160 20.69 -30.50 -20.62
CA ALA A 160 21.92 -31.00 -19.99
C ALA A 160 22.18 -32.46 -20.33
N LYS A 161 21.13 -33.30 -20.34
CA LYS A 161 21.21 -34.70 -20.79
C LYS A 161 21.65 -34.78 -22.26
N ALA A 162 21.03 -34.00 -23.14
CA ALA A 162 21.40 -33.94 -24.55
C ALA A 162 22.83 -33.41 -24.77
N ALA A 163 23.25 -32.35 -24.07
CA ALA A 163 24.61 -31.81 -24.17
C ALA A 163 25.67 -32.85 -23.78
N LEU A 164 25.40 -33.69 -22.77
CA LEU A 164 26.28 -34.78 -22.38
C LEU A 164 26.48 -35.81 -23.51
N GLU A 165 25.45 -36.10 -24.30
CA GLU A 165 25.58 -37.02 -25.44
C GLU A 165 26.54 -36.48 -26.52
N PHE A 166 26.54 -35.17 -26.78
CA PHE A 166 27.49 -34.55 -27.70
C PHE A 166 28.93 -34.69 -27.19
N VAL A 167 29.15 -34.40 -25.90
CA VAL A 167 30.46 -34.54 -25.25
C VAL A 167 30.95 -35.99 -25.31
N GLN A 168 30.08 -36.97 -25.03
CA GLN A 168 30.42 -38.40 -25.09
C GLN A 168 30.78 -38.86 -26.51
N ARG A 169 30.19 -38.25 -27.54
CA ARG A 169 30.52 -38.52 -28.96
C ARG A 169 31.76 -37.76 -29.45
N GLY A 170 32.38 -36.93 -28.60
CA GLY A 170 33.52 -36.09 -28.99
C GLY A 170 33.15 -34.95 -29.96
N VAL A 171 31.87 -34.57 -30.01
CA VAL A 171 31.36 -33.51 -30.90
C VAL A 171 31.11 -32.24 -30.08
N PRO A 172 31.40 -31.04 -30.61
CA PRO A 172 31.09 -29.78 -29.93
C PRO A 172 29.59 -29.65 -29.60
N VAL A 173 29.28 -29.18 -28.39
CA VAL A 173 27.90 -28.90 -27.97
C VAL A 173 27.38 -27.65 -28.68
N PRO A 174 26.19 -27.68 -29.31
CA PRO A 174 25.58 -26.49 -29.90
C PRO A 174 25.38 -25.37 -28.86
N PRO A 175 25.69 -24.10 -29.18
CA PRO A 175 25.58 -22.99 -28.22
C PRO A 175 24.18 -22.84 -27.59
N GLU A 176 23.12 -23.01 -28.37
CA GLU A 176 21.74 -22.93 -27.87
C GLU A 176 21.41 -24.03 -26.86
N LEU A 177 21.96 -25.23 -27.08
CA LEU A 177 21.79 -26.36 -26.18
C LEU A 177 22.56 -26.14 -24.87
N ASP A 178 23.78 -25.62 -24.94
CA ASP A 178 24.56 -25.26 -23.75
C ASP A 178 23.86 -24.16 -22.94
N MET A 179 23.30 -23.14 -23.61
CA MET A 179 22.48 -22.11 -22.95
C MET A 179 21.24 -22.70 -22.27
N ALA A 180 20.52 -23.60 -22.95
CA ALA A 180 19.36 -24.26 -22.37
C ALA A 180 19.75 -25.14 -21.18
N ALA A 181 20.86 -25.88 -21.25
CA ALA A 181 21.37 -26.72 -20.17
C ALA A 181 21.73 -25.92 -18.91
N ARG A 182 22.21 -24.68 -19.09
CA ARG A 182 22.49 -23.75 -17.98
C ARG A 182 21.25 -23.36 -17.20
N ALA A 183 20.04 -23.47 -17.77
CA ALA A 183 18.80 -23.06 -17.11
C ALA A 183 18.51 -23.87 -15.82
N ALA A 184 18.89 -25.15 -15.76
CA ALA A 184 18.71 -25.99 -14.58
C ALA A 184 19.90 -25.93 -13.60
N ARG A 185 20.90 -25.07 -13.85
CA ARG A 185 21.98 -24.85 -12.88
C ARG A 185 21.41 -24.20 -11.63
N PRO A 186 21.80 -24.67 -10.43
CA PRO A 186 21.21 -24.19 -9.19
C PRO A 186 21.40 -22.68 -9.00
N GLU A 187 22.52 -22.11 -9.47
CA GLU A 187 22.76 -20.66 -9.39
C GLU A 187 21.78 -19.86 -10.25
N GLN A 188 21.47 -20.35 -11.45
CA GLN A 188 20.52 -19.67 -12.35
C GLN A 188 19.10 -19.75 -11.82
N VAL A 189 18.69 -20.92 -11.30
CA VAL A 189 17.36 -21.08 -10.68
C VAL A 189 17.23 -20.21 -9.44
N ALA A 190 18.25 -20.19 -8.58
CA ALA A 190 18.24 -19.38 -7.36
C ALA A 190 18.21 -17.88 -7.67
N GLU A 191 18.98 -17.41 -8.65
CA GLU A 191 19.02 -15.99 -9.03
C GLU A 191 17.71 -15.54 -9.69
N GLY A 192 17.14 -16.36 -10.58
CA GLY A 192 15.84 -16.08 -11.20
C GLY A 192 14.71 -16.00 -10.17
N LEU A 193 14.72 -16.89 -9.18
CA LEU A 193 13.77 -16.87 -8.07
C LEU A 193 13.97 -15.63 -7.19
N ALA A 194 15.22 -15.35 -6.77
CA ALA A 194 15.57 -14.19 -5.96
C ALA A 194 15.11 -12.90 -6.63
N SER A 195 15.46 -12.71 -7.91
CA SER A 195 15.05 -11.55 -8.68
C SER A 195 13.52 -11.41 -8.73
N SER A 196 12.80 -12.49 -9.02
CA SER A 196 11.34 -12.45 -9.09
C SER A 196 10.67 -12.13 -7.75
N LEU A 197 11.31 -12.48 -6.63
CA LEU A 197 10.78 -12.26 -5.29
C LEU A 197 11.07 -10.86 -4.72
N SER A 198 12.23 -10.25 -5.05
CA SER A 198 12.69 -9.02 -4.38
C SER A 198 13.11 -7.85 -5.27
N SER A 199 13.42 -8.04 -6.55
CA SER A 199 13.97 -6.95 -7.39
C SER A 199 13.31 -6.78 -8.76
N GLY A 200 12.58 -7.79 -9.24
CA GLY A 200 11.90 -7.78 -10.52
C GLY A 200 10.66 -6.87 -10.53
N PRO A 201 10.15 -6.49 -11.71
CA PRO A 201 8.97 -5.63 -11.82
C PRO A 201 7.74 -6.21 -11.10
N GLY A 202 7.23 -5.45 -10.13
CA GLY A 202 6.06 -5.85 -9.35
C GLY A 202 6.32 -7.06 -8.46
N ASN A 203 7.55 -7.27 -8.00
CA ASN A 203 7.91 -8.35 -7.09
C ASN A 203 7.03 -8.37 -5.80
N PRO A 204 6.89 -9.54 -5.15
CA PRO A 204 6.17 -9.70 -3.90
C PRO A 204 6.63 -8.79 -2.74
N LEU A 205 7.94 -8.51 -2.61
CA LEU A 205 8.47 -7.63 -1.58
C LEU A 205 7.90 -6.20 -1.71
N ASP A 206 7.99 -5.59 -2.89
CA ASP A 206 7.47 -4.24 -3.15
C ASP A 206 5.96 -4.15 -2.93
N ASN A 207 5.20 -5.16 -3.38
CA ASN A 207 3.76 -5.19 -3.16
C ASN A 207 3.41 -5.34 -1.68
N THR A 208 4.20 -6.13 -0.94
CA THR A 208 4.06 -6.29 0.52
C THR A 208 4.30 -4.96 1.23
N MET A 209 5.38 -4.24 0.90
CA MET A 209 5.67 -2.93 1.49
C MET A 209 4.53 -1.94 1.23
N ARG A 210 3.95 -1.95 0.03
CA ARG A 210 2.81 -1.09 -0.32
C ARG A 210 1.56 -1.39 0.50
N VAL A 211 1.24 -2.68 0.68
CA VAL A 211 0.12 -3.09 1.52
C VAL A 211 0.38 -2.66 2.97
N LEU A 212 1.53 -3.01 3.52
CA LEU A 212 1.93 -2.64 4.88
C LEU A 212 1.76 -1.14 5.14
N ARG A 213 2.43 -0.30 4.35
CA ARG A 213 2.35 1.17 4.52
C ARG A 213 0.92 1.69 4.44
N THR A 214 0.12 1.13 3.53
CA THR A 214 -1.29 1.52 3.38
C THR A 214 -2.11 1.16 4.61
N GLU A 215 -1.94 -0.04 5.16
CA GLU A 215 -2.71 -0.48 6.33
C GLU A 215 -2.25 0.19 7.63
N VAL A 216 -0.95 0.39 7.81
CA VAL A 216 -0.34 1.11 8.95
C VAL A 216 -0.85 2.55 9.00
N ASN A 217 -0.79 3.28 7.88
CA ASN A 217 -1.32 4.65 7.81
C ASN A 217 -2.85 4.70 8.04
N ARG A 218 -3.59 3.70 7.55
CA ARG A 218 -5.03 3.58 7.79
C ARG A 218 -5.32 3.36 9.28
N ALA A 219 -4.60 2.47 9.93
CA ALA A 219 -4.76 2.17 11.36
C ALA A 219 -4.55 3.43 12.21
N HIS A 220 -3.45 4.15 11.98
CA HIS A 220 -3.17 5.42 12.64
C HIS A 220 -4.29 6.44 12.42
N THR A 221 -4.68 6.67 11.16
CA THR A 221 -5.70 7.66 10.80
C THR A 221 -7.04 7.37 11.48
N ILE A 222 -7.49 6.11 11.46
CA ILE A 222 -8.79 5.75 12.03
C ILE A 222 -8.76 5.85 13.55
N ALA A 223 -7.66 5.46 14.19
CA ALA A 223 -7.48 5.63 15.63
C ALA A 223 -7.48 7.11 16.02
N TYR A 224 -6.76 7.95 15.28
CA TYR A 224 -6.72 9.40 15.47
C TYR A 224 -8.10 10.04 15.35
N GLN A 225 -8.84 9.71 14.28
CA GLN A 225 -10.20 10.20 14.07
C GLN A 225 -11.17 9.74 15.16
N GLY A 226 -11.06 8.48 15.59
CA GLY A 226 -11.89 7.92 16.66
C GLY A 226 -11.61 8.57 18.01
N ALA A 227 -10.33 8.79 18.33
CA ALA A 227 -9.92 9.45 19.56
C ALA A 227 -10.30 10.94 19.56
N ALA A 228 -10.11 11.64 18.44
CA ALA A 228 -10.61 13.01 18.27
C ALA A 228 -12.13 13.06 18.48
N ALA A 229 -12.91 12.18 17.85
CA ALA A 229 -14.37 12.15 18.00
C ALA A 229 -14.85 11.86 19.43
N ALA A 230 -14.02 11.25 20.28
CA ALA A 230 -14.33 11.03 21.69
C ALA A 230 -14.08 12.27 22.57
N ASP A 231 -13.34 13.26 22.07
CA ASP A 231 -13.11 14.53 22.76
C ASP A 231 -14.20 15.55 22.40
N LEU A 232 -15.02 15.91 23.38
CA LEU A 232 -16.24 16.72 23.19
C LEU A 232 -15.96 18.14 22.67
N ASP A 233 -14.76 18.66 22.93
CA ASP A 233 -14.34 20.01 22.53
C ASP A 233 -13.92 20.07 21.06
N THR A 234 -13.74 18.91 20.43
CA THR A 234 -13.37 18.82 19.02
C THR A 234 -14.61 18.91 18.13
N ILE A 235 -14.40 19.40 16.90
CA ILE A 235 -15.44 19.48 15.87
C ILE A 235 -15.13 18.60 14.65
N GLY A 236 -13.86 18.20 14.51
CA GLY A 236 -13.40 17.42 13.38
C GLY A 236 -11.89 17.35 13.29
N THR A 237 -11.42 16.99 12.09
CA THR A 237 -9.99 16.94 11.75
C THR A 237 -9.71 17.72 10.48
N LYS A 238 -8.55 18.37 10.43
CA LYS A 238 -8.03 19.05 9.26
C LYS A 238 -7.14 18.11 8.47
N PHE A 239 -7.48 17.91 7.20
CA PHE A 239 -6.67 17.18 6.25
C PHE A 239 -5.43 18.01 5.89
N MET A 240 -4.24 17.49 6.21
CA MET A 240 -2.97 18.16 5.97
C MET A 240 -2.18 17.46 4.87
N LEU A 241 -1.69 18.22 3.90
CA LEU A 241 -0.75 17.70 2.91
C LEU A 241 0.60 17.41 3.58
N SER A 242 1.19 16.28 3.21
CA SER A 242 2.59 16.03 3.54
C SER A 242 3.47 17.08 2.87
N PRO A 243 4.52 17.60 3.53
CA PRO A 243 5.55 18.40 2.87
C PRO A 243 6.24 17.69 1.69
N ARG A 244 6.12 16.35 1.62
CA ARG A 244 6.65 15.51 0.53
C ARG A 244 5.60 15.17 -0.54
N HIS A 245 4.47 15.86 -0.56
CA HIS A 245 3.43 15.63 -1.57
C HIS A 245 3.98 15.97 -2.97
N PRO A 246 4.08 14.98 -3.88
CA PRO A 246 5.01 15.08 -5.02
C PRO A 246 4.45 15.87 -6.21
N ARG A 247 3.13 16.01 -6.30
CA ARG A 247 2.43 16.65 -7.42
C ARG A 247 1.00 16.93 -7.02
N VAL A 248 0.40 17.96 -7.59
CA VAL A 248 -1.01 18.26 -7.38
C VAL A 248 -1.89 17.06 -7.72
N ASP A 249 -2.72 16.64 -6.78
CA ASP A 249 -3.70 15.58 -6.94
C ASP A 249 -4.96 15.84 -6.09
N ILE A 250 -5.82 14.83 -5.91
CA ILE A 250 -7.06 14.96 -5.15
C ILE A 250 -6.84 15.36 -3.68
N CYS A 251 -5.67 15.08 -3.11
CA CYS A 251 -5.33 15.49 -1.75
C CYS A 251 -5.27 17.02 -1.61
N ASP A 252 -4.87 17.76 -2.65
CA ASP A 252 -4.84 19.22 -2.63
C ASP A 252 -6.24 19.81 -2.45
N MET A 253 -7.22 19.25 -3.16
CA MET A 253 -8.62 19.62 -2.96
C MET A 253 -9.03 19.30 -1.53
N HIS A 254 -8.67 18.12 -1.03
CA HIS A 254 -9.07 17.72 0.31
C HIS A 254 -8.46 18.61 1.40
N ALA A 255 -7.26 19.13 1.22
CA ALA A 255 -6.59 20.01 2.17
C ALA A 255 -7.03 21.48 2.07
N ARG A 256 -7.49 21.95 0.89
CA ARG A 256 -7.73 23.37 0.61
C ARG A 256 -9.21 23.75 0.53
N ALA A 257 -10.10 22.83 0.20
CA ALA A 257 -11.51 23.14 0.03
C ALA A 257 -12.22 23.25 1.39
N ASN A 258 -13.01 24.30 1.59
CA ASN A 258 -13.86 24.46 2.78
C ASN A 258 -15.24 23.82 2.57
N LEU A 259 -15.29 22.50 2.44
CA LEU A 259 -16.51 21.78 2.03
C LEU A 259 -17.61 21.75 3.11
N PHE A 260 -17.24 21.98 4.37
CA PHE A 260 -18.13 21.84 5.52
C PHE A 260 -18.40 23.14 6.26
N GLY A 261 -17.76 24.25 5.89
CA GLY A 261 -17.88 25.52 6.61
C GLY A 261 -17.16 25.51 7.96
N LEU A 262 -16.17 24.63 8.12
CA LEU A 262 -15.34 24.49 9.32
C LEU A 262 -13.92 25.00 9.09
N GLY A 263 -13.67 25.56 7.91
CA GLY A 263 -12.39 26.04 7.45
C GLY A 263 -11.80 25.16 6.34
N PRO A 264 -10.80 25.68 5.60
CA PRO A 264 -10.12 24.95 4.54
C PRO A 264 -9.59 23.59 5.01
N GLY A 265 -10.04 22.52 4.37
CA GLY A 265 -9.61 21.15 4.65
C GLY A 265 -10.12 20.55 5.95
N VAL A 266 -11.03 21.22 6.65
CA VAL A 266 -11.61 20.71 7.91
C VAL A 266 -12.85 19.87 7.61
N TYR A 267 -12.81 18.62 8.08
CA TYR A 267 -13.90 17.66 7.95
C TYR A 267 -14.48 17.36 9.34
N PRO A 268 -15.81 17.35 9.48
CA PRO A 268 -16.43 16.85 10.70
C PRO A 268 -16.11 15.36 10.89
N HIS A 269 -16.21 14.88 12.12
CA HIS A 269 -15.92 13.48 12.45
C HIS A 269 -16.63 12.48 11.51
N GLY A 270 -15.91 11.45 11.09
CA GLY A 270 -16.42 10.42 10.19
C GLY A 270 -16.62 10.86 8.73
N ARG A 271 -16.26 12.10 8.36
CA ARG A 271 -16.41 12.61 6.98
C ARG A 271 -15.10 12.85 6.25
N SER A 272 -13.97 12.74 6.95
CA SER A 272 -12.66 12.85 6.31
C SER A 272 -12.47 11.78 5.23
N PRO A 273 -11.87 12.13 4.07
CA PRO A 273 -11.57 11.20 2.99
C PRO A 273 -10.22 10.49 3.17
N LEU A 274 -9.48 10.74 4.25
CA LEU A 274 -8.16 10.12 4.45
C LEU A 274 -8.29 8.61 4.76
N PRO A 275 -7.46 7.73 4.16
CA PRO A 275 -6.53 7.98 3.06
C PRO A 275 -7.27 8.21 1.72
N ALA A 276 -6.91 9.28 0.99
CA ALA A 276 -7.59 9.67 -0.24
C ALA A 276 -7.28 8.74 -1.44
N HIS A 277 -6.09 8.14 -1.44
CA HIS A 277 -5.64 7.16 -2.45
C HIS A 277 -4.57 6.21 -1.87
N PRO A 278 -4.21 5.11 -2.57
CA PRO A 278 -3.09 4.27 -2.16
C PRO A 278 -1.80 5.08 -1.96
N ASN A 279 -0.99 4.70 -0.97
CA ASN A 279 0.25 5.40 -0.60
C ASN A 279 0.09 6.88 -0.18
N THR A 280 -1.11 7.33 0.19
CA THR A 280 -1.32 8.69 0.73
C THR A 280 -0.33 8.97 1.86
N LEU A 281 0.32 10.14 1.80
CA LEU A 281 1.26 10.64 2.80
C LEU A 281 0.66 11.74 3.68
N SER A 282 -0.52 12.24 3.31
CA SER A 282 -1.27 13.20 4.10
C SER A 282 -1.62 12.66 5.47
N PHE A 283 -1.78 13.57 6.41
CA PHE A 283 -2.10 13.29 7.81
C PHE A 283 -3.23 14.21 8.26
N GLU A 284 -3.68 14.03 9.49
CA GLU A 284 -4.73 14.83 10.10
C GLU A 284 -4.25 15.50 11.38
N VAL A 285 -4.81 16.67 11.63
CA VAL A 285 -4.65 17.39 12.90
C VAL A 285 -6.05 17.71 13.41
N VAL A 286 -6.25 17.54 14.72
CA VAL A 286 -7.52 17.88 15.36
C VAL A 286 -7.87 19.36 15.20
N VAL A 287 -9.16 19.65 15.09
CA VAL A 287 -9.71 21.01 15.13
C VAL A 287 -10.72 21.10 16.27
N TYR A 288 -10.53 22.08 17.15
CA TYR A 288 -11.44 22.40 18.24
C TYR A 288 -12.56 23.34 17.80
N ARG A 289 -13.71 23.28 18.49
CA ARG A 289 -14.89 24.11 18.17
C ARG A 289 -14.57 25.60 18.13
N ASP A 290 -13.72 26.06 19.05
CA ASP A 290 -13.38 27.47 19.24
C ASP A 290 -12.34 28.00 18.23
N GLU A 291 -11.81 27.10 17.39
CA GLU A 291 -10.97 27.46 16.24
C GLU A 291 -11.81 27.85 15.01
N VAL A 292 -13.09 27.42 14.95
CA VAL A 292 -13.95 27.67 13.78
C VAL A 292 -14.57 29.06 13.85
N THR A 293 -14.20 29.89 12.88
CA THR A 293 -14.63 31.29 12.78
C THR A 293 -15.96 31.45 12.02
N ASP A 294 -16.55 32.63 12.09
CA ASP A 294 -17.75 32.95 11.29
C ASP A 294 -17.41 33.10 9.80
N GLU A 295 -16.19 33.54 9.49
CA GLU A 295 -15.64 33.56 8.14
C GLU A 295 -15.57 32.14 7.55
N ASP A 296 -15.15 31.15 8.33
CA ASP A 296 -15.13 29.74 7.90
C ASP A 296 -16.55 29.25 7.57
N ARG A 297 -17.53 29.59 8.41
CA ARG A 297 -18.94 29.20 8.20
C ARG A 297 -19.52 29.84 6.94
N LYS A 298 -19.29 31.14 6.75
CA LYS A 298 -19.75 31.91 5.58
C LYS A 298 -19.03 31.48 4.31
N GLY A 299 -17.75 31.11 4.41
CA GLY A 299 -16.88 30.70 3.31
C GLY A 299 -17.05 29.24 2.86
N LYS A 300 -18.15 28.57 3.22
CA LYS A 300 -18.41 27.19 2.80
C LYS A 300 -18.49 27.10 1.28
N GLN A 301 -17.81 26.10 0.71
CA GLN A 301 -17.71 25.87 -0.72
C GLN A 301 -18.37 24.54 -1.11
N THR A 302 -18.97 24.49 -2.29
CA THR A 302 -19.17 23.20 -2.96
C THR A 302 -17.86 22.75 -3.63
N VAL A 303 -17.79 21.47 -4.00
CA VAL A 303 -16.65 20.95 -4.79
C VAL A 303 -16.49 21.72 -6.10
N VAL A 304 -17.59 22.10 -6.75
CA VAL A 304 -17.54 22.85 -8.01
C VAL A 304 -17.04 24.27 -7.79
N ASP A 305 -17.46 24.95 -6.71
CA ASP A 305 -16.99 26.30 -6.39
C ASP A 305 -15.47 26.30 -6.18
N PHE A 306 -14.95 25.31 -5.45
CA PHE A 306 -13.51 25.13 -5.31
C PHE A 306 -12.82 24.89 -6.65
N LEU A 307 -13.31 23.95 -7.48
CA LEU A 307 -12.66 23.63 -8.76
C LEU A 307 -12.63 24.82 -9.74
N LYS A 308 -13.57 25.77 -9.63
CA LYS A 308 -13.56 27.02 -10.42
C LYS A 308 -12.42 27.96 -10.02
N THR A 309 -11.94 27.91 -8.79
CA THR A 309 -10.81 28.75 -8.33
C THR A 309 -9.44 28.14 -8.63
N VAL A 310 -9.40 26.86 -9.01
CA VAL A 310 -8.17 26.14 -9.34
C VAL A 310 -7.81 26.33 -10.82
N ALA A 311 -6.55 26.67 -11.09
CA ALA A 311 -6.02 26.77 -12.45
C ALA A 311 -6.15 25.44 -13.20
N SER A 312 -6.38 25.48 -14.52
CA SER A 312 -6.63 24.29 -15.35
C SER A 312 -5.57 23.18 -15.15
N LYS A 313 -4.28 23.54 -15.16
CA LYS A 313 -3.17 22.60 -14.93
C LYS A 313 -3.29 21.84 -13.61
N ASP A 314 -3.62 22.53 -12.53
CA ASP A 314 -3.76 21.92 -11.20
C ASP A 314 -5.07 21.12 -11.09
N ARG A 315 -6.13 21.61 -11.73
CA ARG A 315 -7.42 20.90 -11.80
C ARG A 315 -7.30 19.59 -12.59
N GLN A 316 -6.44 19.51 -13.60
CA GLN A 316 -6.08 18.25 -14.26
C GLN A 316 -5.39 17.27 -13.30
N GLY A 317 -4.58 17.75 -12.36
CA GLY A 317 -4.03 16.90 -11.29
C GLY A 317 -5.13 16.30 -10.39
N ILE A 318 -6.11 17.12 -10.01
CA ILE A 318 -7.23 16.72 -9.14
C ILE A 318 -8.22 15.78 -9.85
N LEU A 319 -8.62 16.10 -11.08
CA LEU A 319 -9.69 15.41 -11.80
C LEU A 319 -9.16 14.35 -12.79
N GLY A 320 -7.94 14.48 -13.26
CA GLY A 320 -7.48 13.86 -14.51
C GLY A 320 -7.90 14.67 -15.74
N VAL A 321 -7.13 14.55 -16.82
CA VAL A 321 -7.27 15.33 -18.07
C VAL A 321 -8.70 15.30 -18.60
N ASN A 322 -9.26 14.12 -18.85
CA ASN A 322 -10.58 13.99 -19.47
C ASN A 322 -11.72 14.58 -18.63
N LYS A 323 -11.67 14.44 -17.30
CA LYS A 323 -12.68 15.05 -16.42
C LYS A 323 -12.51 16.56 -16.34
N ASN A 324 -11.28 17.06 -16.45
CA ASN A 324 -11.04 18.50 -16.55
C ASN A 324 -11.63 19.09 -17.83
N GLU A 325 -11.43 18.45 -18.98
CA GLU A 325 -12.03 18.89 -20.26
C GLU A 325 -13.55 18.90 -20.19
N ALA A 326 -14.16 17.83 -19.64
CA ALA A 326 -15.60 17.78 -19.43
C ALA A 326 -16.10 18.87 -18.46
N PHE A 327 -15.31 19.22 -17.44
CA PHE A 327 -15.63 20.30 -16.52
C PHE A 327 -15.57 21.68 -17.20
N GLU A 328 -14.54 21.94 -17.99
CA GLU A 328 -14.36 23.20 -18.74
C GLU A 328 -15.46 23.40 -19.78
N ALA A 329 -15.91 22.31 -20.42
CA ALA A 329 -17.03 22.34 -21.36
C ALA A 329 -18.42 22.42 -20.67
N GLY A 330 -18.49 22.48 -19.34
CA GLY A 330 -19.75 22.54 -18.58
C GLY A 330 -20.52 21.21 -18.52
N TYR A 331 -19.90 20.11 -18.91
CA TYR A 331 -20.52 18.78 -19.01
C TYR A 331 -20.27 17.87 -17.82
N LEU A 332 -19.40 18.23 -16.86
CA LEU A 332 -19.18 17.45 -15.64
C LEU A 332 -20.13 17.88 -14.51
N PRO A 333 -21.16 17.10 -14.15
CA PRO A 333 -22.04 17.45 -13.04
C PRO A 333 -21.29 17.38 -11.70
N ALA A 334 -21.65 18.24 -10.75
CA ALA A 334 -21.06 18.26 -9.40
C ALA A 334 -21.06 16.88 -8.71
N SER A 335 -22.12 16.10 -8.90
CA SER A 335 -22.28 14.75 -8.35
C SER A 335 -21.28 13.74 -8.92
N GLN A 336 -20.64 14.03 -10.06
CA GLN A 336 -19.74 13.12 -10.75
C GLN A 336 -18.26 13.46 -10.59
N VAL A 337 -17.91 14.48 -9.82
CA VAL A 337 -16.50 14.82 -9.56
C VAL A 337 -15.73 13.62 -8.98
N ARG A 338 -16.39 12.85 -8.10
CA ARG A 338 -15.83 11.64 -7.48
C ARG A 338 -16.02 10.36 -8.29
N SER A 339 -16.71 10.42 -9.43
CA SER A 339 -16.92 9.27 -10.30
C SER A 339 -15.68 8.95 -11.12
N THR A 340 -15.58 7.68 -11.55
CA THR A 340 -14.57 7.27 -12.52
C THR A 340 -14.87 7.88 -13.89
N TRP A 341 -13.82 8.15 -14.68
CA TRP A 341 -14.02 8.66 -16.04
C TRP A 341 -14.91 7.75 -16.89
N ARG A 342 -14.77 6.42 -16.75
CA ARG A 342 -15.62 5.44 -17.44
C ARG A 342 -17.11 5.67 -17.16
N ALA A 343 -17.48 5.99 -15.92
CA ALA A 343 -18.86 6.25 -15.54
C ALA A 343 -19.37 7.60 -16.06
N VAL A 344 -18.50 8.62 -16.06
CA VAL A 344 -18.80 9.95 -16.64
C VAL A 344 -19.02 9.83 -18.15
N LYS A 345 -18.06 9.24 -18.87
CA LYS A 345 -18.11 9.06 -20.32
C LYS A 345 -19.39 8.36 -20.79
N LYS A 346 -19.74 7.22 -20.17
CA LYS A 346 -20.97 6.47 -20.48
C LYS A 346 -22.24 7.29 -20.28
N ARG A 347 -22.22 8.31 -19.42
CA ARG A 347 -23.37 9.20 -19.22
C ARG A 347 -23.40 10.28 -20.30
N LEU A 348 -22.26 10.88 -20.61
CA LEU A 348 -22.14 11.90 -21.66
C LEU A 348 -22.57 11.34 -23.02
N GLU A 349 -22.11 10.13 -23.36
CA GLU A 349 -22.52 9.42 -24.58
C GLU A 349 -24.06 9.26 -24.65
N ARG A 350 -24.69 8.83 -23.54
CA ARG A 350 -26.17 8.70 -23.44
C ARG A 350 -26.95 10.02 -23.47
N GLN A 351 -26.29 11.15 -23.20
CA GLN A 351 -26.90 12.48 -23.30
C GLN A 351 -26.79 13.07 -24.70
N GLN A 352 -25.85 12.60 -25.52
CA GLN A 352 -25.68 13.01 -26.92
C GLN A 352 -26.57 12.21 -27.89
N GLU A 353 -27.06 11.03 -27.46
CA GLU A 353 -28.01 10.19 -28.19
C GLU A 353 -29.48 10.60 -28.00
N LYS A 354 -29.75 11.63 -27.19
CA LYS A 354 -31.08 12.21 -26.94
C LYS A 354 -31.11 13.65 -27.42
#